data_AF-A0A409WCZ0-F1
#
_entry.id   AF-A0A409WCZ0-F1
#
_cell.length_a   1.000
_cell.length_b   1.000
_cell.length_c   1.000
_cell.angle_alpha   90.00
_cell.angle_beta   90.00
_cell.angle_gamma   90.00
#
_symmetry.space_group_name_H-M   'P 1'
#
loop_
_entity.id
_entity.type
_entity.pdbx_description
1 polymer ?
#
loop_
_entity_poly.entity_id
_entity_poly.type
_entity_poly.pdbx_seq_one_letter_code
_entity_poly.pdbx_strand_id
1 'polypeptide(L)'
;MATIIVQRQLPIEGALIPASKPASNVVVCNLPFKRVVRVLTYLIRQKPQNLEHPLSSLSENVQRAMGAFYDVHKALMVGRRVPKSAIEQFKQAKHVFRSECETLRQTLQSGYRHAVDFTNSCQRAPNDRFISAKRCQISGKNVLRDLLGVIRAYDANLEEFRPQEHILAGYLAFKFGPKKGDRSSSVSASSDQALHPETTVATLFSVLEDLQSSLRDLHAFWDNHTSFLTLVVNRQTNFPSPGEETKATVELWVRYQAAILQASSSISQSADAMSVDPSITTVNGKKRRRHTYPASEADKRSAPPSPPPKPDFAAKASPSSRSSLPLRMVHWLKTLFHL
;
A
#
# COMPACT_ATOMS: atom_id res chain seq x y z
N MET A 1 23.04 8.90 33.56
CA MET A 1 22.62 9.37 32.21
C MET A 1 23.88 9.47 31.36
N ALA A 2 23.93 8.80 30.20
CA ALA A 2 25.07 8.89 29.29
C ALA A 2 24.63 9.65 28.04
N THR A 3 25.28 10.80 27.78
CA THR A 3 25.03 11.66 26.63
C THR A 3 25.70 11.07 25.40
N ILE A 4 24.92 10.75 24.37
CA ILE A 4 25.44 10.35 23.05
C ILE A 4 25.63 11.63 22.24
N ILE A 5 26.88 12.01 21.99
CA ILE A 5 27.22 13.14 21.12
C ILE A 5 27.22 12.62 19.68
N VAL A 6 26.17 12.94 18.93
CA VAL A 6 26.12 12.75 17.47
C VAL A 6 26.82 13.95 16.83
N GLN A 7 28.05 13.74 16.36
CA GLN A 7 28.82 14.78 15.68
C GLN A 7 28.28 14.95 14.26
N ARG A 8 27.39 15.94 14.06
CA ARG A 8 26.98 16.41 12.73
C ARG A 8 28.12 17.22 12.13
N GLN A 9 28.73 16.74 11.05
CA GLN A 9 29.61 17.55 10.21
C GLN A 9 28.76 18.50 9.38
N LEU A 10 28.89 19.80 9.66
CA LEU A 10 28.36 20.87 8.83
C LEU A 10 29.30 21.10 7.62
N PRO A 11 28.77 21.41 6.44
CA PRO A 11 29.59 21.79 5.29
C PRO A 11 30.14 23.20 5.51
N ILE A 12 31.47 23.33 5.46
CA ILE A 12 32.14 24.63 5.48
C ILE A 12 32.34 25.05 4.03
N GLU A 13 31.60 26.08 3.60
CA GLU A 13 31.87 26.80 2.36
C GLU A 13 33.08 27.73 2.53
N GLY A 14 33.98 27.68 1.55
CA GLY A 14 34.74 28.84 1.07
C GLY A 14 35.92 29.34 1.92
N ALA A 15 37.10 28.73 1.76
CA ALA A 15 38.39 29.45 1.73
C ALA A 15 39.50 28.53 1.23
N LEU A 16 40.26 28.97 0.22
CA LEU A 16 41.53 28.33 -0.19
C LEU A 16 42.55 28.45 0.95
N ILE A 17 42.86 27.33 1.61
CA ILE A 17 43.97 27.19 2.57
C ILE A 17 44.76 25.92 2.19
N PRO A 18 46.10 25.95 2.22
CA PRO A 18 46.94 24.86 1.71
C PRO A 18 46.80 23.57 2.53
N ALA A 19 46.97 22.46 1.81
CA ALA A 19 46.78 21.08 2.25
C ALA A 19 47.55 20.72 3.53
N SER A 20 46.85 20.71 4.67
CA SER A 20 47.23 19.89 5.82
C SER A 20 46.24 18.73 5.91
N LYS A 21 46.76 17.49 5.94
CA LYS A 21 45.94 16.28 6.06
C LYS A 21 45.16 16.37 7.38
N PRO A 22 43.80 16.33 7.37
CA PRO A 22 43.06 16.26 8.61
C PRO A 22 43.31 14.89 9.24
N ALA A 23 44.04 14.88 10.36
CA ALA A 23 44.13 13.72 11.24
C ALA A 23 42.72 13.42 11.73
N SER A 24 42.09 12.44 11.09
CA SER A 24 40.80 11.91 11.52
C SER A 24 41.03 11.14 12.81
N ASN A 25 40.87 11.81 13.94
CA ASN A 25 40.83 11.17 15.26
C ASN A 25 39.56 10.32 15.34
N VAL A 26 39.62 9.10 14.83
CA VAL A 26 38.59 8.08 15.06
C VAL A 26 38.76 7.64 16.50
N VAL A 27 37.95 8.20 17.40
CA VAL A 27 37.85 7.74 18.78
C VAL A 27 37.16 6.37 18.76
N VAL A 28 37.96 5.31 18.74
CA VAL A 28 37.47 3.94 18.90
C VAL A 28 37.10 3.74 20.37
N CYS A 29 35.83 3.98 20.71
CA CYS A 29 35.31 3.63 22.02
C CYS A 29 35.30 2.11 22.18
N ASN A 30 36.33 1.56 22.81
CA ASN A 30 36.38 0.17 23.27
C ASN A 30 35.41 -0.03 24.45
N LEU A 31 34.10 -0.04 24.15
CA LEU A 31 33.09 -0.45 25.11
C LEU A 31 33.17 -1.97 25.30
N PRO A 32 33.18 -2.47 26.55
CA PRO A 32 33.24 -3.90 26.80
C PRO A 32 32.00 -4.59 26.22
N PHE A 33 32.23 -5.69 25.50
CA PHE A 33 31.22 -6.51 24.80
C PHE A 33 29.95 -6.75 25.63
N LYS A 34 30.08 -6.96 26.96
CA LYS A 34 28.95 -7.16 27.89
C LYS A 34 27.97 -5.98 27.99
N ARG A 35 28.44 -4.72 27.95
CA ARG A 35 27.55 -3.54 27.98
C ARG A 35 26.81 -3.37 26.66
N VAL A 36 27.48 -3.74 25.58
CA VAL A 36 26.95 -3.64 24.23
C VAL A 36 25.90 -4.72 23.95
N VAL A 37 26.11 -5.94 24.47
CA VAL A 37 25.09 -6.99 24.51
C VAL A 37 23.88 -6.49 25.28
N ARG A 38 24.03 -5.88 26.47
CA ARG A 38 22.88 -5.31 27.19
C ARG A 38 22.10 -4.25 26.41
N VAL A 39 22.77 -3.37 25.65
CA VAL A 39 22.09 -2.36 24.81
C VAL A 39 21.36 -3.03 23.64
N LEU A 40 21.95 -4.06 23.02
CA LEU A 40 21.25 -4.85 22.00
C LEU A 40 20.08 -5.63 22.58
N THR A 41 20.28 -6.30 23.72
CA THR A 41 19.19 -6.96 24.43
C THR A 41 18.12 -5.95 24.79
N TYR A 42 18.47 -4.72 25.19
CA TYR A 42 17.51 -3.66 25.48
C TYR A 42 16.78 -3.17 24.22
N LEU A 43 17.46 -3.00 23.09
CA LEU A 43 16.87 -2.65 21.79
C LEU A 43 16.01 -3.79 21.21
N ILE A 44 16.35 -5.04 21.50
CA ILE A 44 15.57 -6.24 21.15
C ILE A 44 14.39 -6.44 22.13
N ARG A 45 14.50 -5.94 23.38
CA ARG A 45 13.47 -6.05 24.44
C ARG A 45 12.49 -4.88 24.46
N GLN A 46 12.89 -3.72 23.91
CA GLN A 46 11.95 -2.73 23.40
C GLN A 46 11.17 -3.47 22.31
N LYS A 47 9.91 -3.85 22.60
CA LYS A 47 9.07 -4.70 21.73
C LYS A 47 9.37 -4.37 20.27
N PRO A 48 10.07 -5.25 19.52
CA PRO A 48 10.33 -4.98 18.12
C PRO A 48 8.96 -4.73 17.52
N GLN A 49 8.77 -3.54 16.93
CA GLN A 49 7.51 -3.23 16.27
C GLN A 49 7.25 -4.37 15.31
N ASN A 50 6.22 -5.17 15.60
CA ASN A 50 5.94 -6.39 14.88
C ASN A 50 5.53 -5.96 13.47
N LEU A 51 6.32 -6.32 12.45
CA LEU A 51 6.07 -5.95 11.06
C LEU A 51 4.68 -6.43 10.57
N GLU A 52 4.16 -7.50 11.16
CA GLU A 52 2.83 -8.03 10.84
C GLU A 52 1.73 -6.96 11.01
N HIS A 53 1.82 -6.11 12.05
CA HIS A 53 0.76 -5.15 12.35
C HIS A 53 0.71 -3.97 11.35
N PRO A 54 1.82 -3.25 11.06
CA PRO A 54 1.82 -2.23 10.00
C PRO A 54 1.42 -2.79 8.64
N LEU A 55 1.80 -4.03 8.30
CA LEU A 55 1.41 -4.66 7.03
C LEU A 55 -0.10 -4.98 6.97
N SER A 56 -0.68 -5.51 8.04
CA SER A 56 -2.13 -5.76 8.12
C SER A 56 -2.90 -4.45 7.98
N SER A 57 -2.57 -3.46 8.81
CA SER A 57 -3.18 -2.12 8.79
C SER A 57 -3.06 -1.47 7.40
N LEU A 58 -1.88 -1.54 6.79
CA LEU A 58 -1.67 -1.02 5.42
C LEU A 58 -2.62 -1.69 4.41
N SER A 59 -2.70 -3.02 4.42
CA SER A 59 -3.54 -3.76 3.46
C SER A 59 -5.04 -3.51 3.69
N GLU A 60 -5.48 -3.43 4.95
CA GLU A 60 -6.85 -3.09 5.32
C GLU A 60 -7.20 -1.66 4.89
N ASN A 61 -6.28 -0.71 5.06
CA ASN A 61 -6.50 0.68 4.68
C ASN A 61 -6.55 0.86 3.16
N VAL A 62 -5.75 0.12 2.39
CA VAL A 62 -5.87 0.09 0.92
C VAL A 62 -7.24 -0.46 0.50
N GLN A 63 -7.71 -1.54 1.13
CA GLN A 63 -9.02 -2.11 0.84
C GLN A 63 -10.15 -1.14 1.19
N ARG A 64 -10.08 -0.48 2.35
CA ARG A 64 -11.02 0.58 2.76
C ARG A 64 -11.00 1.75 1.78
N ALA A 65 -9.82 2.17 1.33
CA ALA A 65 -9.66 3.28 0.39
C ALA A 65 -10.31 2.96 -0.95
N MET A 66 -10.08 1.75 -1.48
CA MET A 66 -10.76 1.26 -2.69
C MET A 66 -12.29 1.35 -2.55
N GLY A 67 -12.85 0.87 -1.42
CA GLY A 67 -14.29 0.94 -1.16
C GLY A 67 -14.80 2.39 -1.17
N ALA A 68 -14.11 3.27 -0.46
CA ALA A 68 -14.46 4.69 -0.42
C ALA A 68 -14.34 5.37 -1.80
N PHE A 69 -13.30 5.07 -2.59
CA PHE A 69 -13.17 5.54 -3.97
C PHE A 69 -14.35 5.07 -4.84
N TYR A 70 -14.75 3.81 -4.70
CA TYR A 70 -15.89 3.24 -5.42
C TYR A 70 -17.19 3.97 -5.07
N ASP A 71 -17.44 4.17 -3.77
CA ASP A 71 -18.66 4.81 -3.28
C ASP A 71 -18.76 6.27 -3.73
N VAL A 72 -17.65 7.03 -3.64
CA VAL A 72 -17.61 8.41 -4.17
C VAL A 72 -17.81 8.40 -5.69
N HIS A 73 -17.15 7.52 -6.45
CA HIS A 73 -17.33 7.43 -7.91
C HIS A 73 -18.79 7.19 -8.29
N LYS A 74 -19.42 6.21 -7.62
CA LYS A 74 -20.82 5.86 -7.82
C LYS A 74 -21.73 7.04 -7.48
N ALA A 75 -21.48 7.72 -6.36
CA ALA A 75 -22.25 8.88 -5.95
C ALA A 75 -22.18 10.03 -6.98
N LEU A 76 -20.98 10.28 -7.54
CA LEU A 76 -20.76 11.29 -8.58
C LEU A 76 -21.50 10.94 -9.86
N MET A 77 -21.43 9.69 -10.34
CA MET A 77 -22.10 9.29 -11.58
C MET A 77 -23.63 9.31 -11.49
N VAL A 78 -24.21 9.07 -10.30
CA VAL A 78 -25.66 9.20 -10.07
C VAL A 78 -26.06 10.67 -9.80
N GLY A 79 -25.10 11.59 -9.68
CA GLY A 79 -25.35 13.01 -9.44
C GLY A 79 -25.79 13.74 -10.71
N ARG A 80 -27.03 14.25 -10.74
CA ARG A 80 -27.61 14.92 -11.93
C ARG A 80 -27.00 16.30 -12.26
N ARG A 81 -26.08 16.82 -11.46
CA ARG A 81 -25.50 18.18 -11.59
C ARG A 81 -23.98 18.22 -11.37
N VAL A 82 -23.32 17.06 -11.38
CA VAL A 82 -21.86 17.01 -11.25
C VAL A 82 -21.24 17.36 -12.60
N PRO A 83 -20.36 18.37 -12.70
CA PRO A 83 -19.66 18.67 -13.94
C PRO A 83 -18.83 17.47 -14.39
N LYS A 84 -18.84 17.19 -15.71
CA LYS A 84 -18.03 16.09 -16.28
C LYS A 84 -16.55 16.23 -15.93
N SER A 85 -16.02 17.45 -15.91
CA SER A 85 -14.64 17.74 -15.53
C SER A 85 -14.30 17.26 -14.12
N ALA A 86 -15.21 17.43 -13.15
CA ALA A 86 -14.99 16.97 -11.78
C ALA A 86 -14.99 15.43 -11.69
N ILE A 87 -15.83 14.75 -12.47
CA ILE A 87 -15.83 13.28 -12.55
C ILE A 87 -14.51 12.77 -13.13
N GLU A 88 -14.02 13.39 -14.21
CA GLU A 88 -12.76 12.99 -14.83
C GLU A 88 -11.55 13.30 -13.94
N GLN A 89 -11.54 14.43 -13.22
CA GLN A 89 -10.51 14.72 -12.20
C GLN A 89 -10.49 13.67 -11.09
N PHE A 90 -11.68 13.26 -10.61
CA PHE A 90 -11.77 12.21 -9.60
C PHE A 90 -11.28 10.85 -10.12
N LYS A 91 -11.64 10.48 -11.37
CA LYS A 91 -11.13 9.26 -12.02
C LYS A 91 -9.61 9.30 -12.17
N GLN A 92 -9.04 10.45 -12.50
CA GLN A 92 -7.60 10.62 -12.59
C GLN A 92 -6.94 10.39 -11.23
N ALA A 93 -7.46 10.98 -10.15
CA ALA A 93 -6.95 10.76 -8.79
C ALA A 93 -7.04 9.27 -8.39
N LYS A 94 -8.17 8.62 -8.67
CA LYS A 94 -8.36 7.18 -8.49
C LYS A 94 -7.32 6.36 -9.28
N HIS A 95 -7.02 6.75 -10.53
CA HIS A 95 -5.98 6.08 -11.34
C HIS A 95 -4.58 6.26 -10.76
N VAL A 96 -4.24 7.46 -10.31
CA VAL A 96 -2.96 7.75 -9.65
C VAL A 96 -2.82 6.90 -8.38
N PHE A 97 -3.83 6.86 -7.51
CA PHE A 97 -3.80 6.03 -6.30
C PHE A 97 -3.59 4.54 -6.63
N ARG A 98 -4.24 4.02 -7.68
CA ARG A 98 -4.01 2.65 -8.16
C ARG A 98 -2.55 2.43 -8.57
N SER A 99 -1.97 3.36 -9.32
CA SER A 99 -0.56 3.29 -9.73
C SER A 99 0.37 3.29 -8.51
N GLU A 100 0.09 4.08 -7.49
CA GLU A 100 0.87 4.08 -6.25
C GLU A 100 0.75 2.74 -5.49
N CYS A 101 -0.42 2.12 -5.48
CA CYS A 101 -0.59 0.78 -4.91
C CYS A 101 0.29 -0.27 -5.61
N GLU A 102 0.45 -0.16 -6.93
CA GLU A 102 1.34 -1.04 -7.70
C GLU A 102 2.83 -0.79 -7.37
N THR A 103 3.25 0.47 -7.26
CA THR A 103 4.61 0.81 -6.82
C THR A 103 4.87 0.30 -5.39
N LEU A 104 3.91 0.47 -4.48
CA LEU A 104 3.98 -0.05 -3.12
C LEU A 104 4.10 -1.59 -3.12
N ARG A 105 3.32 -2.28 -3.96
CA ARG A 105 3.39 -3.74 -4.12
C ARG A 105 4.79 -4.18 -4.54
N GLN A 106 5.43 -3.48 -5.48
CA GLN A 106 6.80 -3.78 -5.93
C GLN A 106 7.83 -3.57 -4.80
N THR A 107 7.67 -2.51 -4.00
CA THR A 107 8.50 -2.27 -2.81
C THR A 107 8.34 -3.39 -1.78
N LEU A 108 7.11 -3.85 -1.52
CA LEU A 108 6.85 -5.00 -0.64
C LEU A 108 7.51 -6.28 -1.17
N GLN A 109 7.49 -6.53 -2.48
CA GLN A 109 8.21 -7.67 -3.08
C GLN A 109 9.73 -7.58 -2.91
N SER A 110 10.30 -6.38 -2.93
CA SER A 110 11.70 -6.15 -2.57
C SER A 110 11.94 -6.43 -1.07
N GLY A 111 11.01 -6.03 -0.21
CA GLY A 111 11.02 -6.38 1.22
C GLY A 111 10.97 -7.89 1.48
N TYR A 112 10.15 -8.62 0.73
CA TYR A 112 10.09 -10.09 0.79
C TYR A 112 11.43 -10.73 0.39
N ARG A 113 12.02 -10.30 -0.74
CA ARG A 113 13.33 -10.79 -1.18
C ARG A 113 14.40 -10.54 -0.12
N HIS A 114 14.40 -9.36 0.48
CA HIS A 114 15.28 -9.04 1.60
C HIS A 114 15.05 -9.97 2.80
N ALA A 115 13.79 -10.24 3.18
CA ALA A 115 13.47 -11.14 4.29
C ALA A 115 13.98 -12.57 4.07
N VAL A 116 13.89 -13.08 2.83
CA VAL A 116 14.47 -14.36 2.43
C VAL A 116 15.99 -14.33 2.52
N ASP A 117 16.64 -13.30 1.96
CA ASP A 117 18.10 -13.14 1.99
C ASP A 117 18.62 -13.03 3.43
N PHE A 118 17.91 -12.31 4.30
CA PHE A 118 18.24 -12.17 5.71
C PHE A 118 18.14 -13.51 6.44
N THR A 119 17.07 -14.27 6.20
CA THR A 119 16.89 -15.61 6.77
C THR A 119 18.02 -16.55 6.36
N ASN A 120 18.34 -16.58 5.07
CA ASN A 120 19.44 -17.38 4.53
C ASN A 120 20.79 -16.95 5.13
N SER A 121 20.99 -15.64 5.32
CA SER A 121 22.19 -15.08 5.93
C SER A 121 22.40 -15.56 7.37
N CYS A 122 21.34 -15.60 8.17
CA CYS A 122 21.38 -16.10 9.55
C CYS A 122 21.77 -17.58 9.64
N GLN A 123 21.42 -18.38 8.63
CA GLN A 123 21.70 -19.82 8.57
C GLN A 123 23.10 -20.17 8.06
N ARG A 124 23.84 -19.21 7.47
CA ARG A 124 25.18 -19.46 6.92
C ARG A 124 26.24 -19.72 7.99
N ALA A 125 27.28 -20.45 7.58
CA ALA A 125 28.48 -20.71 8.37
C ALA A 125 29.18 -19.40 8.78
N PRO A 126 29.86 -19.35 9.96
CA PRO A 126 30.44 -18.13 10.52
C PRO A 126 31.34 -17.33 9.57
N ASN A 127 32.12 -18.03 8.74
CA ASN A 127 33.13 -17.41 7.87
C ASN A 127 32.52 -16.56 6.74
N ASP A 128 31.27 -16.84 6.32
CA ASP A 128 30.58 -16.10 5.25
C ASP A 128 29.64 -15.01 5.79
N ARG A 129 29.49 -14.90 7.11
CA ARG A 129 28.48 -14.03 7.73
C ARG A 129 28.73 -12.57 7.48
N PHE A 130 29.98 -12.14 7.45
CA PHE A 130 30.28 -10.72 7.20
C PHE A 130 29.81 -10.28 5.79
N ILE A 131 30.17 -11.05 4.76
CA ILE A 131 29.77 -10.76 3.38
C ILE A 131 28.25 -10.81 3.26
N SER A 132 27.62 -11.82 3.86
CA SER A 132 26.17 -11.98 3.84
C SER A 132 25.44 -10.85 4.58
N ALA A 133 25.91 -10.46 5.77
CA ALA A 133 25.36 -9.34 6.54
C ALA A 133 25.51 -8.01 5.79
N LYS A 134 26.63 -7.78 5.09
CA LYS A 134 26.83 -6.60 4.24
C LYS A 134 25.83 -6.58 3.07
N ARG A 135 25.55 -7.72 2.43
CA ARG A 135 24.52 -7.83 1.39
C ARG A 135 23.10 -7.58 1.96
N CYS A 136 22.79 -8.10 3.14
CA CYS A 136 21.55 -7.80 3.84
C CYS A 136 21.42 -6.31 4.15
N GLN A 137 22.49 -5.67 4.63
CA GLN A 137 22.49 -4.23 4.89
C GLN A 137 22.18 -3.41 3.63
N ILE A 138 22.83 -3.74 2.50
CA ILE A 138 22.60 -3.05 1.23
C ILE A 138 21.16 -3.25 0.76
N SER A 139 20.65 -4.48 0.76
CA SER A 139 19.27 -4.76 0.35
C SER A 139 18.24 -4.08 1.26
N GLY A 140 18.45 -4.09 2.58
CA GLY A 140 17.58 -3.39 3.53
C GLY A 140 17.56 -1.88 3.29
N LYS A 141 18.71 -1.26 3.03
CA LYS A 141 18.80 0.17 2.67
C LYS A 141 18.08 0.50 1.36
N ASN A 142 18.13 -0.40 0.38
CA ASN A 142 17.39 -0.22 -0.87
C ASN A 142 15.88 -0.26 -0.61
N VAL A 143 15.39 -1.23 0.17
CA VAL A 143 13.95 -1.30 0.55
C VAL A 143 13.51 -0.03 1.26
N LEU A 144 14.30 0.46 2.23
CA LEU A 144 14.00 1.70 2.95
C LEU A 144 13.95 2.91 2.00
N ARG A 145 14.92 3.05 1.09
CA ARG A 145 14.95 4.12 0.09
C ARG A 145 13.72 4.07 -0.82
N ASP A 146 13.36 2.89 -1.30
CA ASP A 146 12.24 2.70 -2.23
C ASP A 146 10.91 3.01 -1.52
N LEU A 147 10.75 2.57 -0.26
CA LEU A 147 9.60 2.91 0.58
C LEU A 147 9.50 4.42 0.84
N LEU A 148 10.61 5.10 1.13
CA LEU A 148 10.62 6.56 1.26
C LEU A 148 10.27 7.27 -0.05
N GLY A 149 10.58 6.66 -1.20
CA GLY A 149 10.10 7.10 -2.51
C GLY A 149 8.57 7.05 -2.60
N VAL A 150 7.98 5.91 -2.25
CA VAL A 150 6.52 5.71 -2.22
C VAL A 150 5.83 6.71 -1.27
N ILE A 151 6.36 6.89 -0.06
CA ILE A 151 5.78 7.82 0.93
C ILE A 151 5.75 9.25 0.39
N ARG A 152 6.84 9.72 -0.22
CA ARG A 152 6.89 11.08 -0.78
C ARG A 152 5.94 11.26 -1.97
N ALA A 153 5.83 10.26 -2.84
CA ALA A 153 4.89 10.29 -3.95
C ALA A 153 3.44 10.31 -3.44
N TYR A 154 3.13 9.44 -2.47
CA TYR A 154 1.82 9.39 -1.82
C TYR A 154 1.44 10.71 -1.15
N ASP A 155 2.34 11.29 -0.36
CA ASP A 155 2.12 12.57 0.32
C ASP A 155 1.85 13.69 -0.68
N ALA A 156 2.64 13.76 -1.77
CA ALA A 156 2.43 14.75 -2.82
C ALA A 156 1.06 14.59 -3.52
N ASN A 157 0.70 13.35 -3.86
CA ASN A 157 -0.59 13.05 -4.50
C ASN A 157 -1.77 13.35 -3.57
N LEU A 158 -1.64 13.08 -2.26
CA LEU A 158 -2.67 13.37 -1.27
C LEU A 158 -2.88 14.87 -1.11
N GLU A 159 -1.79 15.66 -1.07
CA GLU A 159 -1.87 17.12 -1.02
C GLU A 159 -2.47 17.72 -2.31
N GLU A 160 -2.17 17.15 -3.48
CA GLU A 160 -2.81 17.54 -4.74
C GLU A 160 -4.32 17.20 -4.76
N PHE A 161 -4.70 16.11 -4.10
CA PHE A 161 -6.09 15.66 -4.05
C PHE A 161 -6.94 16.38 -2.98
N ARG A 162 -6.33 16.90 -1.90
CA ARG A 162 -7.04 17.61 -0.81
C ARG A 162 -8.03 18.70 -1.28
N PRO A 163 -7.69 19.59 -2.23
CA PRO A 163 -8.65 20.59 -2.71
C PRO A 163 -9.93 19.98 -3.31
N GLN A 164 -9.93 18.70 -3.71
CA GLN A 164 -11.14 18.07 -4.21
C GLN A 164 -12.12 17.71 -3.08
N GLU A 165 -11.70 17.64 -1.82
CA GLU A 165 -12.57 17.25 -0.71
C GLU A 165 -13.83 18.13 -0.62
N HIS A 166 -13.64 19.45 -0.50
CA HIS A 166 -14.74 20.39 -0.39
C HIS A 166 -15.58 20.49 -1.68
N ILE A 167 -14.94 20.32 -2.84
CA ILE A 167 -15.61 20.35 -4.16
C ILE A 167 -16.55 19.15 -4.30
N LEU A 168 -16.04 17.95 -4.01
CA LEU A 168 -16.78 16.70 -4.08
C LEU A 168 -17.92 16.69 -3.06
N ALA A 169 -17.64 17.11 -1.82
CA ALA A 169 -18.65 17.25 -0.77
C ALA A 169 -19.76 18.23 -1.21
N GLY A 170 -19.41 19.39 -1.79
CA GLY A 170 -20.37 20.40 -2.25
C GLY A 170 -21.30 19.89 -3.37
N TYR A 171 -20.76 19.18 -4.36
CA TYR A 171 -21.58 18.58 -5.43
C TYR A 171 -22.55 17.53 -4.90
N LEU A 172 -22.13 16.79 -3.90
CA LEU A 172 -22.90 15.72 -3.30
C LEU A 172 -23.95 16.23 -2.31
N ALA A 173 -23.65 17.27 -1.54
CA ALA A 173 -24.59 17.93 -0.63
C ALA A 173 -25.81 18.51 -1.38
N PHE A 174 -25.58 19.14 -2.54
CA PHE A 174 -26.65 19.77 -3.34
C PHE A 174 -27.75 18.78 -3.76
N LYS A 175 -27.44 17.48 -3.88
CA LYS A 175 -28.39 16.44 -4.28
C LYS A 175 -29.36 16.03 -3.17
N PHE A 176 -28.94 16.12 -1.91
CA PHE A 176 -29.71 15.65 -0.75
C PHE A 176 -30.22 16.78 0.13
N GLY A 177 -30.11 18.03 -0.35
CA GLY A 177 -30.71 19.18 0.30
C GLY A 177 -32.19 18.90 0.64
N PRO A 178 -32.67 19.38 1.80
CA PRO A 178 -33.98 19.02 2.31
C PRO A 178 -35.03 19.31 1.24
N LYS A 179 -35.64 18.26 0.71
CA LYS A 179 -36.83 18.39 -0.13
C LYS A 179 -37.87 19.10 0.72
N LYS A 180 -37.99 20.40 0.50
CA LYS A 180 -38.96 21.30 1.11
C LYS A 180 -40.35 20.84 0.66
N GLY A 181 -40.94 19.84 1.33
CA GLY A 181 -42.32 19.44 1.06
C GLY A 181 -42.75 17.98 1.31
N ASP A 182 -41.87 17.01 1.59
CA ASP A 182 -42.33 15.62 1.77
C ASP A 182 -42.89 15.39 3.17
N ARG A 183 -44.22 15.51 3.29
CA ARG A 183 -45.03 15.06 4.43
C ARG A 183 -44.74 13.59 4.71
N SER A 184 -44.27 13.32 5.91
CA SER A 184 -44.02 12.01 6.50
C SER A 184 -45.15 11.03 6.21
N SER A 185 -44.90 10.05 5.33
CA SER A 185 -45.65 8.81 5.29
C SER A 185 -44.71 7.68 5.71
N SER A 186 -44.95 7.20 6.92
CA SER A 186 -44.22 6.15 7.61
C SER A 186 -44.58 4.78 7.02
N VAL A 187 -43.91 4.29 5.98
CA VAL A 187 -44.05 2.89 5.58
C VAL A 187 -42.73 2.33 5.05
N SER A 188 -42.22 1.33 5.78
CA SER A 188 -41.29 0.26 5.38
C SER A 188 -39.81 0.60 5.21
N ALA A 189 -39.11 0.46 6.33
CA ALA A 189 -37.67 0.26 6.41
C ALA A 189 -37.28 -1.10 5.81
N SER A 190 -36.64 -1.09 4.64
CA SER A 190 -35.83 -2.21 4.16
C SER A 190 -34.52 -1.68 3.57
N SER A 191 -33.47 -1.73 4.40
CA SER A 191 -32.04 -1.90 4.13
C SER A 191 -31.27 -1.09 3.07
N ASP A 192 -31.82 -0.06 2.44
CA ASP A 192 -30.98 0.93 1.73
C ASP A 192 -30.82 2.16 2.62
N GLN A 193 -29.92 2.07 3.62
CA GLN A 193 -29.38 3.27 4.25
C GLN A 193 -28.76 4.09 3.11
N ALA A 194 -29.47 5.15 2.70
CA ALA A 194 -28.98 6.07 1.71
C ALA A 194 -27.67 6.65 2.25
N LEU A 195 -26.54 6.15 1.72
CA LEU A 195 -25.20 6.64 2.01
C LEU A 195 -25.23 8.18 1.95
N HIS A 196 -25.13 8.82 3.11
CA HIS A 196 -25.07 10.27 3.19
C HIS A 196 -23.78 10.67 2.49
N PRO A 197 -23.84 11.40 1.38
CA PRO A 197 -22.70 11.45 0.48
C PRO A 197 -21.58 12.37 1.00
N GLU A 198 -21.90 13.27 1.92
CA GLU A 198 -20.90 14.02 2.71
C GLU A 198 -20.07 13.07 3.57
N THR A 199 -20.72 12.09 4.21
CA THR A 199 -20.01 11.07 5.00
C THR A 199 -19.13 10.19 4.13
N THR A 200 -19.51 9.94 2.87
CA THR A 200 -18.72 9.14 1.93
C THR A 200 -17.40 9.83 1.54
N VAL A 201 -17.43 11.14 1.26
CA VAL A 201 -16.21 11.90 0.94
C VAL A 201 -15.31 12.02 2.17
N ALA A 202 -15.87 12.36 3.33
CA ALA A 202 -15.10 12.41 4.58
C ALA A 202 -14.46 11.05 4.92
N THR A 203 -15.17 9.95 4.68
CA THR A 203 -14.63 8.59 4.86
C THR A 203 -13.45 8.33 3.93
N LEU A 204 -13.52 8.75 2.65
CA LEU A 204 -12.40 8.61 1.72
C LEU A 204 -11.14 9.31 2.26
N PHE A 205 -11.23 10.59 2.63
CA PHE A 205 -10.07 11.34 3.09
C PHE A 205 -9.52 10.81 4.43
N SER A 206 -10.39 10.46 5.38
CA SER A 206 -9.97 9.82 6.63
C SER A 206 -9.21 8.52 6.39
N VAL A 207 -9.67 7.67 5.47
CA VAL A 207 -8.96 6.42 5.15
C VAL A 207 -7.62 6.67 4.45
N LEU A 208 -7.52 7.71 3.61
CA LEU A 208 -6.26 8.09 2.99
C LEU A 208 -5.24 8.60 4.03
N GLU A 209 -5.69 9.28 5.09
CA GLU A 209 -4.84 9.67 6.22
C GLU A 209 -4.42 8.45 7.07
N ASP A 210 -5.33 7.51 7.33
CA ASP A 210 -5.01 6.23 8.01
C ASP A 210 -3.93 5.44 7.23
N LEU A 211 -4.01 5.46 5.90
CA LEU A 211 -3.01 4.83 5.04
C LEU A 211 -1.65 5.52 5.16
N GLN A 212 -1.62 6.85 5.24
CA GLN A 212 -0.39 7.63 5.48
C GLN A 212 0.29 7.20 6.79
N SER A 213 -0.49 7.07 7.87
CA SER A 213 0.00 6.59 9.17
C SER A 213 0.60 5.18 9.06
N SER A 214 -0.09 4.26 8.37
CA SER A 214 0.41 2.89 8.17
C SER A 214 1.72 2.83 7.39
N LEU A 215 1.89 3.70 6.38
CA LEU A 215 3.14 3.82 5.64
C LEU A 215 4.29 4.35 6.51
N ARG A 216 4.02 5.30 7.42
CA ARG A 216 5.02 5.82 8.37
C ARG A 216 5.46 4.76 9.37
N ASP A 217 4.54 3.93 9.86
CA ASP A 217 4.86 2.82 10.75
C ASP A 217 5.73 1.77 10.04
N LEU A 218 5.39 1.44 8.78
CA LEU A 218 6.21 0.55 7.96
C LEU A 218 7.62 1.12 7.74
N HIS A 219 7.74 2.43 7.49
CA HIS A 219 9.02 3.10 7.36
C HIS A 219 9.84 3.04 8.65
N ALA A 220 9.22 3.34 9.81
CA ALA A 220 9.88 3.27 11.10
C ALA A 220 10.45 1.87 11.37
N PHE A 221 9.71 0.82 11.02
CA PHE A 221 10.21 -0.56 11.09
C PHE A 221 11.48 -0.75 10.25
N TRP A 222 11.45 -0.37 8.97
CA TRP A 222 12.59 -0.56 8.07
C TRP A 222 13.81 0.29 8.45
N ASP A 223 13.60 1.50 8.95
CA ASP A 223 14.66 2.36 9.45
C ASP A 223 15.36 1.75 10.68
N ASN A 224 14.57 1.25 11.63
CA ASN A 224 15.08 0.53 12.80
C ASN A 224 15.86 -0.72 12.39
N HIS A 225 15.35 -1.51 11.45
CA HIS A 225 16.02 -2.71 10.95
C HIS A 225 17.33 -2.40 10.22
N THR A 226 17.36 -1.40 9.34
CA THR A 226 18.59 -1.00 8.64
C THR A 226 19.65 -0.43 9.59
N SER A 227 19.22 0.28 10.64
CA SER A 227 20.07 0.73 11.74
C SER A 227 20.68 -0.47 12.48
N PHE A 228 19.86 -1.47 12.81
CA PHE A 228 20.33 -2.74 13.39
C PHE A 228 21.36 -3.44 12.50
N LEU A 229 21.08 -3.62 11.20
CA LEU A 229 22.02 -4.24 10.26
C LEU A 229 23.35 -3.47 10.18
N THR A 230 23.29 -2.14 10.25
CA THR A 230 24.49 -1.29 10.25
C THR A 230 25.33 -1.52 11.50
N LEU A 231 24.70 -1.64 12.66
CA LEU A 231 25.39 -1.98 13.90
C LEU A 231 26.03 -3.37 13.84
N VAL A 232 25.34 -4.36 13.24
CA VAL A 232 25.85 -5.73 13.07
C VAL A 232 27.08 -5.74 12.15
N VAL A 233 27.01 -5.10 10.99
CA VAL A 233 28.12 -5.06 10.01
C VAL A 233 29.34 -4.33 10.56
N ASN A 234 29.15 -3.23 11.30
CA ASN A 234 30.26 -2.45 11.85
C ASN A 234 31.06 -3.17 12.94
N ARG A 235 30.52 -4.25 13.51
CA ARG A 235 31.17 -4.96 14.63
C ARG A 235 32.14 -6.05 14.23
N GLN A 236 32.25 -6.36 12.92
CA GLN A 236 33.25 -7.14 12.15
C GLN A 236 33.97 -8.38 12.76
N THR A 237 34.16 -8.50 14.06
CA THR A 237 35.14 -9.41 14.68
C THR A 237 34.56 -10.53 15.52
N ASN A 238 33.26 -10.52 15.85
CA ASN A 238 32.65 -11.56 16.69
C ASN A 238 31.18 -11.82 16.33
N PHE A 239 30.93 -12.47 15.19
CA PHE A 239 29.61 -13.04 14.94
C PHE A 239 29.42 -14.25 15.86
N PRO A 240 28.51 -14.21 16.85
CA PRO A 240 28.30 -15.36 17.72
C PRO A 240 27.86 -16.55 16.88
N SER A 241 28.27 -17.76 17.28
CA SER A 241 27.76 -19.00 16.70
C SER A 241 26.23 -18.99 16.73
N PRO A 242 25.56 -19.56 15.72
CA PRO A 242 24.09 -19.58 15.68
C PRO A 242 23.57 -20.33 16.91
N GLY A 243 22.90 -19.60 17.81
CA GLY A 243 22.25 -20.13 18.99
C GLY A 243 20.72 -20.06 18.88
N GLU A 244 20.02 -20.30 19.99
CA GLU A 244 18.55 -20.23 20.05
C GLU A 244 18.00 -18.87 19.60
N GLU A 245 18.70 -17.77 19.92
CA GLU A 245 18.33 -16.41 19.47
C GLU A 245 18.31 -16.28 17.94
N THR A 246 19.25 -16.93 17.25
CA THR A 246 19.31 -16.92 15.78
C THR A 246 18.13 -17.71 15.20
N LYS A 247 17.77 -18.84 15.82
CA LYS A 247 16.62 -19.64 15.42
C LYS A 247 15.31 -18.86 15.59
N ALA A 248 15.10 -18.24 16.74
CA ALA A 248 13.92 -17.41 17.00
C ALA A 248 13.82 -16.22 16.02
N THR A 249 14.97 -15.61 15.69
CA THR A 249 15.04 -14.54 14.70
C THR A 249 14.65 -15.05 13.30
N VAL A 250 15.18 -16.19 12.88
CA VAL A 250 14.82 -16.83 11.60
C VAL A 250 13.32 -17.13 11.54
N GLU A 251 12.74 -17.73 12.58
CA GLU A 251 11.31 -18.03 12.65
C GLU A 251 10.44 -16.77 12.55
N LEU A 252 10.84 -15.68 13.22
CA LEU A 252 10.18 -14.39 13.10
C LEU A 252 10.22 -13.84 11.67
N TRP A 253 11.38 -13.88 11.02
CA TRP A 253 11.53 -13.39 9.65
C TRP A 253 10.80 -14.26 8.62
N VAL A 254 10.63 -15.56 8.88
CA VAL A 254 9.76 -16.43 8.07
C VAL A 254 8.29 -16.02 8.21
N ARG A 255 7.83 -15.65 9.42
CA ARG A 255 6.48 -15.09 9.59
C ARG A 255 6.31 -13.76 8.85
N TYR A 256 7.33 -12.90 8.90
CA TYR A 256 7.34 -11.65 8.13
C TYR A 256 7.26 -11.88 6.63
N GLN A 257 7.93 -12.91 6.09
CA GLN A 257 7.79 -13.29 4.68
C GLN A 257 6.33 -13.57 4.31
N ALA A 258 5.62 -14.37 5.13
CA ALA A 258 4.21 -14.68 4.90
C ALA A 258 3.33 -13.42 4.98
N ALA A 259 3.54 -12.57 5.99
CA ALA A 259 2.79 -11.32 6.15
C ALA A 259 3.00 -10.36 4.97
N ILE A 260 4.24 -10.20 4.48
CA ILE A 260 4.55 -9.35 3.32
C ILE A 260 3.84 -9.87 2.07
N LEU A 261 3.87 -11.19 1.83
CA LEU A 261 3.18 -11.80 0.69
C LEU A 261 1.66 -11.61 0.77
N GLN A 262 1.07 -11.83 1.95
CA GLN A 262 -0.36 -11.64 2.17
C GLN A 262 -0.78 -10.19 1.92
N ALA A 263 -0.07 -9.22 2.51
CA ALA A 263 -0.34 -7.80 2.29
C ALA A 263 -0.16 -7.40 0.82
N SER A 264 0.91 -7.87 0.17
CA SER A 264 1.18 -7.62 -1.25
C SER A 264 0.05 -8.16 -2.15
N SER A 265 -0.45 -9.37 -1.88
CA SER A 265 -1.57 -9.97 -2.60
C SER A 265 -2.87 -9.20 -2.39
N SER A 266 -3.19 -8.83 -1.14
CA SER A 266 -4.40 -8.06 -0.81
C SER A 266 -4.41 -6.68 -1.48
N ILE A 267 -3.26 -5.98 -1.45
CA ILE A 267 -3.08 -4.69 -2.14
C ILE A 267 -3.25 -4.85 -3.64
N SER A 268 -2.66 -5.90 -4.25
CA SER A 268 -2.80 -6.17 -5.68
C SER A 268 -4.26 -6.40 -6.08
N GLN A 269 -4.98 -7.24 -5.33
CA GLN A 269 -6.40 -7.53 -5.59
C GLN A 269 -7.26 -6.28 -5.46
N SER A 270 -6.98 -5.43 -4.45
CA SER A 270 -7.67 -4.15 -4.27
C SER A 270 -7.38 -3.17 -5.42
N ALA A 271 -6.11 -3.08 -5.85
CA ALA A 271 -5.72 -2.25 -6.99
C ALA A 271 -6.36 -2.72 -8.32
N ASP A 272 -6.54 -4.03 -8.50
CA ASP A 272 -7.23 -4.56 -9.68
C ASP A 272 -8.75 -4.31 -9.62
N ALA A 273 -9.37 -4.49 -8.46
CA ALA A 273 -10.79 -4.19 -8.27
C ALA A 273 -11.10 -2.69 -8.46
N MET A 274 -10.17 -1.80 -8.14
CA MET A 274 -10.30 -0.38 -8.45
C MET A 274 -10.42 -0.08 -9.95
N SER A 275 -9.95 -0.96 -10.85
CA SER A 275 -10.07 -0.73 -12.29
C SER A 275 -11.51 -0.79 -12.80
N VAL A 276 -12.42 -1.36 -12.01
CA VAL A 276 -13.83 -1.54 -12.37
C VAL A 276 -14.58 -0.24 -12.17
N ASP A 277 -15.33 0.17 -13.20
CA ASP A 277 -16.27 1.28 -13.09
C ASP A 277 -17.53 0.84 -12.36
N PRO A 278 -18.10 1.70 -11.50
CA PRO A 278 -19.31 1.35 -10.75
C PRO A 278 -20.48 1.13 -11.72
N SER A 279 -21.12 -0.04 -11.61
CA SER A 279 -22.30 -0.36 -12.39
C SER A 279 -23.50 0.43 -11.87
N ILE A 280 -23.94 1.44 -12.64
CA ILE A 280 -25.23 2.06 -12.40
C ILE A 280 -26.28 1.17 -13.04
N THR A 281 -26.93 0.36 -12.21
CA THR A 281 -28.19 -0.24 -12.62
C THR A 281 -29.19 0.90 -12.70
N THR A 282 -29.32 1.50 -13.88
CA THR A 282 -30.45 2.36 -14.18
C THR A 282 -31.66 1.43 -14.12
N VAL A 283 -32.34 1.43 -12.98
CA VAL A 283 -33.70 0.90 -12.88
C VAL A 283 -34.50 1.84 -13.77
N ASN A 284 -34.45 1.58 -15.06
CA ASN A 284 -35.34 2.14 -16.04
C ASN A 284 -36.69 1.76 -15.50
N GLY A 285 -37.35 2.74 -14.88
CA GLY A 285 -38.76 2.72 -14.60
C GLY A 285 -39.45 2.64 -15.95
N LYS A 286 -39.40 1.45 -16.58
CA LYS A 286 -40.46 0.96 -17.42
C LYS A 286 -41.67 1.13 -16.53
N LYS A 287 -42.40 2.22 -16.76
CA LYS A 287 -43.82 2.32 -16.46
C LYS A 287 -44.34 0.95 -16.83
N ARG A 288 -44.61 0.11 -15.83
CA ARG A 288 -45.46 -1.06 -15.98
C ARG A 288 -46.77 -0.45 -16.45
N ARG A 289 -46.89 -0.24 -17.77
CA ARG A 289 -48.17 -0.10 -18.43
C ARG A 289 -48.93 -1.30 -17.93
N ARG A 290 -49.99 -1.03 -17.18
CA ARG A 290 -51.01 -1.99 -16.79
C ARG A 290 -51.31 -2.84 -18.02
N HIS A 291 -50.77 -4.06 -18.06
CA HIS A 291 -51.27 -5.11 -18.93
C HIS A 291 -51.93 -6.09 -17.99
N THR A 292 -53.24 -5.91 -17.92
CA THR A 292 -54.28 -6.94 -18.05
C THR A 292 -53.79 -8.37 -17.88
N TYR A 293 -54.42 -9.05 -16.91
CA TYR A 293 -54.44 -10.49 -16.69
C TYR A 293 -54.08 -11.34 -17.91
N PRO A 294 -53.13 -12.29 -17.81
CA PRO A 294 -53.16 -13.47 -18.63
C PRO A 294 -54.25 -14.40 -18.06
N ALA A 295 -55.24 -14.68 -18.89
CA ALA A 295 -56.16 -15.78 -18.66
C ALA A 295 -55.35 -17.09 -18.54
N SER A 296 -55.80 -17.92 -17.62
CA SER A 296 -55.43 -19.32 -17.51
C SER A 296 -55.64 -20.05 -18.83
N GLU A 297 -54.58 -20.53 -19.46
CA GLU A 297 -54.68 -21.75 -20.26
C GLU A 297 -53.71 -22.77 -19.69
N ALA A 298 -54.34 -23.80 -19.16
CA ALA A 298 -53.73 -25.07 -18.87
C ALA A 298 -53.20 -25.70 -20.16
N ASP A 299 -52.22 -26.58 -19.94
CA ASP A 299 -52.09 -27.87 -20.61
C ASP A 299 -50.90 -28.04 -21.58
N LYS A 300 -50.34 -29.25 -21.44
CA LYS A 300 -49.49 -30.03 -22.35
C LYS A 300 -47.95 -29.94 -22.27
N ARG A 301 -47.45 -31.01 -21.64
CA ARG A 301 -46.51 -32.03 -22.19
C ARG A 301 -45.01 -31.71 -22.20
N SER A 302 -44.36 -32.20 -21.14
CA SER A 302 -43.27 -33.19 -21.17
C SER A 302 -42.53 -33.40 -22.50
N ALA A 303 -41.27 -32.96 -22.53
CA ALA A 303 -40.23 -33.46 -23.43
C ALA A 303 -38.97 -33.84 -22.59
N PRO A 304 -38.24 -34.90 -22.97
CA PRO A 304 -37.15 -35.48 -22.18
C PRO A 304 -35.82 -34.71 -22.30
N PRO A 305 -34.88 -34.90 -21.34
CA PRO A 305 -33.60 -34.20 -21.29
C PRO A 305 -32.60 -34.69 -22.35
N SER A 306 -31.91 -33.73 -22.98
CA SER A 306 -30.79 -33.96 -23.88
C SER A 306 -29.52 -34.39 -23.12
N PRO A 307 -28.64 -35.21 -23.72
CA PRO A 307 -27.44 -35.74 -23.08
C PRO A 307 -26.30 -34.69 -22.97
N PRO A 308 -25.35 -34.87 -22.04
CA PRO A 308 -24.28 -33.92 -21.77
C PRO A 308 -23.19 -33.92 -22.87
N PRO A 309 -22.53 -32.78 -23.13
CA PRO A 309 -21.41 -32.71 -24.05
C PRO A 309 -20.14 -33.33 -23.47
N LYS A 310 -19.40 -34.06 -24.32
CA LYS A 310 -18.08 -34.65 -24.02
C LYS A 310 -17.02 -33.55 -23.79
N PRO A 311 -16.06 -33.75 -22.87
CA PRO A 311 -14.90 -32.87 -22.74
C PRO A 311 -13.79 -33.29 -23.71
N ASP A 312 -13.52 -32.48 -24.73
CA ASP A 312 -12.31 -32.60 -25.53
C ASP A 312 -11.13 -31.95 -24.81
N PHE A 313 -10.22 -32.80 -24.33
CA PHE A 313 -8.88 -32.42 -23.93
C PHE A 313 -8.09 -31.99 -25.18
N ALA A 314 -7.80 -30.69 -25.30
CA ALA A 314 -6.77 -30.19 -26.20
C ALA A 314 -5.84 -29.24 -25.44
N ALA A 315 -4.79 -29.83 -24.87
CA ALA A 315 -3.63 -29.09 -24.39
C ALA A 315 -2.92 -28.44 -25.59
N LYS A 316 -3.09 -27.12 -25.75
CA LYS A 316 -2.23 -26.30 -26.60
C LYS A 316 -1.24 -25.54 -25.74
N ALA A 317 -0.03 -26.09 -25.68
CA ALA A 317 1.16 -25.34 -25.32
C ALA A 317 1.36 -24.20 -26.34
N SER A 318 1.66 -23.01 -25.85
CA SER A 318 2.15 -21.89 -26.66
C SER A 318 3.00 -20.95 -25.80
N PRO A 319 3.94 -20.23 -26.44
CA PRO A 319 5.28 -20.08 -25.93
C PRO A 319 5.52 -18.79 -25.13
N SER A 320 6.63 -18.81 -24.41
CA SER A 320 7.25 -17.69 -23.72
C SER A 320 7.38 -16.45 -24.61
N SER A 321 6.67 -15.39 -24.25
CA SER A 321 6.90 -14.04 -24.78
C SER A 321 7.53 -13.19 -23.69
N ARG A 322 8.85 -13.03 -23.76
CA ARG A 322 9.58 -11.97 -23.06
C ARG A 322 9.13 -10.63 -23.64
N SER A 323 8.31 -9.88 -22.89
CA SER A 323 8.05 -8.48 -23.19
C SER A 323 9.02 -7.60 -22.40
N SER A 324 9.99 -7.03 -23.13
CA SER A 324 10.75 -5.86 -22.73
C SER A 324 9.80 -4.68 -22.46
N LEU A 325 9.82 -4.13 -21.25
CA LEU A 325 9.13 -2.89 -20.90
C LEU A 325 9.80 -1.70 -21.63
N PRO A 326 9.05 -0.82 -22.31
CA PRO A 326 9.60 0.38 -22.89
C PRO A 326 9.74 1.49 -21.84
N LEU A 327 10.97 1.96 -21.64
CA LEU A 327 11.35 3.24 -21.05
C LEU A 327 10.75 4.41 -21.86
N ARG A 328 9.45 4.70 -21.72
CA ARG A 328 8.84 5.93 -22.25
C ARG A 328 7.64 6.37 -21.41
N MET A 329 7.89 6.94 -20.24
CA MET A 329 6.85 7.64 -19.47
C MET A 329 7.37 8.88 -18.72
N VAL A 330 8.37 9.57 -19.29
CA VAL A 330 8.92 10.83 -18.72
C VAL A 330 8.61 12.05 -19.59
N HIS A 331 7.94 11.89 -20.74
CA HIS A 331 7.72 13.01 -21.68
C HIS A 331 6.29 13.62 -21.66
N TRP A 332 5.36 13.11 -20.84
CA TRP A 332 3.97 13.59 -20.85
C TRP A 332 3.64 14.70 -19.83
N LEU A 333 4.52 15.00 -18.87
CA LEU A 333 4.27 16.02 -17.84
C LEU A 333 4.66 17.46 -18.22
N LYS A 334 5.19 17.70 -19.43
CA LYS A 334 5.58 19.06 -19.87
C LYS A 334 4.56 19.79 -20.74
N THR A 335 3.45 19.16 -21.12
CA THR A 335 2.51 19.74 -22.10
C THR A 335 1.19 20.24 -21.52
N LEU A 336 0.96 20.12 -20.20
CA LEU A 336 -0.31 20.49 -19.56
C LEU A 336 -0.27 21.75 -18.67
N PHE A 337 0.86 22.44 -18.58
CA PHE A 337 1.01 23.64 -17.73
C PHE A 337 1.22 24.97 -18.47
N HIS A 338 0.87 25.06 -19.76
CA HIS A 338 0.86 26.34 -20.50
C HIS A 338 -0.43 26.53 -21.33
N LEU A 339 -1.59 26.42 -20.68
CA LEU A 339 -2.83 27.06 -21.11
C LEU A 339 -3.62 27.56 -19.91
#